data_AF-N6U754-F1
#
_entry.id   AF-N6U754-F1
#
_cell.length_a   1.000
_cell.length_b   1.000
_cell.length_c   1.000
_cell.angle_alpha   90.00
_cell.angle_beta   90.00
_cell.angle_gamma   90.00
#
_symmetry.space_group_name_H-M   'P 1'
#
loop_
_entity.id
_entity.type
_entity.pdbx_description
1 polymer ?
#
loop_
_entity_poly.entity_id
_entity_poly.type
_entity_poly.pdbx_seq_one_letter_code
_entity_poly.pdbx_strand_id
1 'polypeptide(L)'
;MLMLAGLLVCLIHPILSQSISFQSSLENDGSVLIKVQHALNGGPHPVYTERGNITVQSLRLRQAIVSQKPLSKAEQLQIQKLAESNELYKTRITVVANDGTERTFISAVKACMLAESELDDRFSVSLDYSGRVVGVTNVIASKSACEGASAPLDKLKEFTTNVYSGYRLIRAEN
;
A
#
# COMPACT_ATOMS: atom_id res chain seq x y z
N MET A 1 72.45 -47.14 -23.87
CA MET A 1 71.97 -46.27 -24.97
C MET A 1 70.46 -46.20 -24.84
N LEU A 2 69.96 -45.00 -24.54
CA LEU A 2 68.58 -44.49 -24.48
C LEU A 2 67.50 -45.23 -23.68
N MET A 3 67.00 -44.48 -22.69
CA MET A 3 65.74 -44.65 -21.97
C MET A 3 64.54 -44.40 -22.88
N LEU A 4 63.41 -45.06 -22.60
CA LEU A 4 62.09 -44.55 -22.97
C LEU A 4 61.10 -44.84 -21.85
N ALA A 5 60.49 -43.73 -21.41
CA ALA A 5 59.63 -43.58 -20.26
C ALA A 5 58.20 -44.06 -20.56
N GLY A 6 57.53 -44.56 -19.53
CA GLY A 6 56.09 -44.79 -19.51
C GLY A 6 55.55 -44.45 -18.13
N LEU A 7 55.35 -43.15 -17.87
CA LEU A 7 54.69 -42.67 -16.66
C LEU A 7 53.24 -43.16 -16.64
N LEU A 8 52.89 -43.87 -15.57
CA LEU A 8 51.54 -44.18 -15.18
C LEU A 8 50.86 -42.88 -14.70
N VAL A 9 50.15 -42.20 -15.60
CA VAL A 9 49.34 -41.03 -15.22
C VAL A 9 48.04 -41.53 -14.61
N CYS A 10 47.94 -41.42 -13.28
CA CYS A 10 46.69 -41.55 -12.55
C CYS A 10 45.66 -40.58 -13.15
N LEU A 11 44.61 -41.13 -13.76
CA LEU A 11 43.43 -40.39 -14.20
C LEU A 11 42.63 -39.93 -12.96
N ILE A 12 43.06 -38.82 -12.35
CA ILE A 12 42.26 -38.08 -11.37
C ILE A 12 41.33 -37.17 -12.19
N HIS A 13 40.10 -37.62 -12.43
CA HIS A 13 39.05 -36.74 -12.93
C HIS A 13 38.82 -35.65 -11.88
N PRO A 14 38.93 -34.34 -12.23
CA PRO A 14 38.46 -33.31 -11.34
C PRO A 14 36.93 -33.44 -11.32
N ILE A 15 36.39 -34.00 -10.24
CA ILE A 15 34.97 -33.88 -9.93
C ILE A 15 34.73 -32.39 -9.78
N LEU A 16 34.15 -31.80 -10.81
CA LEU A 16 33.74 -30.41 -10.84
C LEU A 16 32.63 -30.26 -9.79
N SER A 17 33.03 -29.95 -8.55
CA SER A 17 32.12 -29.53 -7.49
C SER A 17 31.43 -28.26 -7.95
N GLN A 18 30.28 -28.43 -8.61
CA GLN A 18 29.32 -27.36 -8.79
C GLN A 18 28.81 -27.04 -7.40
N SER A 19 29.36 -25.99 -6.80
CA SER A 19 28.75 -25.33 -5.66
C SER A 19 27.36 -24.90 -6.11
N ILE A 20 26.34 -25.68 -5.73
CA ILE A 20 24.95 -25.24 -5.78
C ILE A 20 24.89 -24.12 -4.75
N SER A 21 25.11 -22.90 -5.21
CA SER A 21 24.80 -21.70 -4.45
C SER A 21 23.28 -21.71 -4.29
N PHE A 22 22.80 -22.23 -3.15
CA PHE A 22 21.47 -21.88 -2.67
C PHE A 22 21.51 -20.39 -2.37
N GLN A 23 21.16 -19.60 -3.38
CA GLN A 23 20.87 -18.19 -3.19
C GLN A 23 19.56 -18.17 -2.40
N SER A 24 19.67 -18.18 -1.08
CA SER A 24 18.58 -17.74 -0.23
C SER A 24 18.24 -16.35 -0.70
N SER A 25 17.09 -16.21 -1.35
CA SER A 25 16.44 -14.92 -1.52
C SER A 25 16.15 -14.43 -0.11
N LEU A 26 17.13 -13.74 0.49
CA LEU A 26 16.94 -12.95 1.70
C LEU A 26 15.67 -12.14 1.48
N GLU A 27 14.73 -12.33 2.41
CA GLU A 27 13.43 -11.68 2.46
C GLU A 27 13.55 -10.24 1.99
N ASN A 28 13.04 -9.97 0.77
CA ASN A 28 12.91 -8.62 0.29
C ASN A 28 11.83 -8.00 1.19
N ASP A 29 12.26 -7.32 2.26
CA ASP A 29 11.49 -6.31 2.97
C ASP A 29 11.19 -5.18 1.97
N GLY A 30 10.37 -5.50 0.98
CA GLY A 30 10.21 -4.69 -0.20
C GLY A 30 9.53 -3.40 0.21
N SER A 31 10.20 -2.29 -0.05
CA SER A 31 9.53 -1.00 -0.09
C SER A 31 8.37 -1.06 -1.09
N VAL A 32 7.26 -0.40 -0.78
CA VAL A 32 6.16 -0.24 -1.72
C VAL A 32 5.75 1.21 -1.80
N LEU A 33 5.46 1.67 -3.02
CA LEU A 33 4.87 2.98 -3.26
C LEU A 33 3.36 2.81 -3.39
N ILE A 34 2.59 3.53 -2.60
CA ILE A 34 1.14 3.56 -2.66
C ILE A 34 0.73 4.93 -3.18
N LYS A 35 0.25 4.97 -4.42
CA LYS A 35 -0.34 6.15 -5.06
C LYS A 35 -1.80 6.25 -4.64
N VAL A 36 -2.19 7.38 -4.06
CA VAL A 36 -3.55 7.62 -3.58
C VAL A 36 -4.23 8.66 -4.46
N GLN A 37 -5.36 8.25 -5.02
CA GLN A 37 -6.30 9.14 -5.69
C GLN A 37 -7.63 9.13 -4.92
N HIS A 38 -8.41 10.19 -5.06
CA HIS A 38 -9.73 10.30 -4.48
C HIS A 38 -10.75 10.83 -5.48
N ALA A 39 -12.01 10.57 -5.23
CA ALA A 39 -13.12 11.15 -5.99
C ALA A 39 -13.98 11.96 -5.03
N LEU A 40 -14.10 13.25 -5.35
CA LEU A 40 -14.88 14.22 -4.58
C LEU A 40 -16.23 14.52 -5.23
N ASN A 41 -16.50 13.95 -6.40
CA ASN A 41 -17.80 14.01 -7.02
C ASN A 41 -18.68 12.84 -6.53
N GLY A 42 -19.90 13.18 -6.12
CA GLY A 42 -20.90 12.22 -5.71
C GLY A 42 -21.38 11.29 -6.82
N GLY A 43 -22.25 10.36 -6.45
CA GLY A 43 -22.91 9.46 -7.40
C GLY A 43 -22.07 8.28 -7.93
N PRO A 44 -22.53 7.63 -9.02
CA PRO A 44 -22.01 6.33 -9.47
C PRO A 44 -20.72 6.41 -10.30
N HIS A 45 -20.40 7.56 -10.91
CA HIS A 45 -19.27 7.73 -11.82
C HIS A 45 -18.14 8.57 -11.19
N PRO A 46 -17.23 7.98 -10.41
CA PRO A 46 -16.17 8.71 -9.74
C PRO A 46 -15.13 9.28 -10.71
N VAL A 47 -14.75 10.53 -10.52
CA VAL A 47 -13.63 11.21 -11.18
C VAL A 47 -12.47 11.25 -10.19
N TYR A 48 -11.43 10.47 -10.46
CA TYR A 48 -10.30 10.33 -9.56
C TYR A 48 -9.21 11.37 -9.83
N THR A 49 -8.89 12.16 -8.82
CA THR A 49 -7.78 13.13 -8.81
C THR A 49 -6.68 12.69 -7.85
N GLU A 50 -5.46 13.15 -8.08
CA GLU A 50 -4.31 12.83 -7.23
C GLU A 50 -4.46 13.46 -5.84
N ARG A 51 -4.34 12.66 -4.79
CA ARG A 51 -4.32 13.12 -3.40
C ARG A 51 -2.89 13.16 -2.85
N GLY A 52 -2.10 12.13 -3.16
CA GLY A 52 -0.72 12.03 -2.71
C GLY A 52 -0.17 10.61 -2.80
N ASN A 53 1.03 10.45 -2.26
CA ASN A 53 1.79 9.21 -2.29
C ASN A 53 2.21 8.81 -0.87
N ILE A 54 2.30 7.50 -0.66
CA ILE A 54 2.75 6.92 0.60
C ILE A 54 3.85 5.93 0.26
N THR A 55 5.03 6.12 0.82
CA THR A 55 6.15 5.19 0.67
C THR A 55 6.28 4.38 1.94
N VAL A 56 6.05 3.07 1.86
CA VAL A 56 6.27 2.15 2.97
C VAL A 56 7.65 1.53 2.77
N GLN A 57 8.62 1.85 3.64
CA GLN A 57 10.00 1.41 3.45
C GLN A 57 10.20 -0.07 3.78
N SER A 58 9.54 -0.54 4.84
CA SER A 58 9.41 -1.96 5.16
C SER A 58 8.03 -2.18 5.74
N LEU A 59 7.28 -3.09 5.12
CA LEU A 59 5.96 -3.51 5.58
C LEU A 59 6.02 -4.18 6.96
N ARG A 60 7.18 -4.69 7.38
CA ARG A 60 7.42 -5.25 8.72
C ARG A 60 7.64 -4.17 9.78
N LEU A 61 8.38 -3.12 9.44
CA LEU A 61 8.73 -2.05 10.38
C LEU A 61 7.58 -1.07 10.64
N ARG A 62 6.49 -1.15 9.86
CA ARG A 62 5.30 -0.28 9.96
C ARG A 62 5.65 1.21 9.87
N GLN A 63 6.73 1.55 9.18
CA GLN A 63 7.14 2.92 8.93
C GLN A 63 6.72 3.31 7.51
N ALA A 64 5.91 4.37 7.43
CA ALA A 64 5.43 4.93 6.18
C ALA A 64 5.73 6.42 6.13
N ILE A 65 6.18 6.90 4.98
CA ILE A 65 6.35 8.32 4.68
C ILE A 65 5.14 8.74 3.84
N VAL A 66 4.36 9.68 4.36
CA VAL A 66 3.18 10.23 3.68
C VAL A 66 3.55 11.56 3.05
N SER A 67 3.26 11.70 1.75
CA SER A 67 3.41 12.94 1.00
C SER A 67 2.08 13.27 0.33
N GLN A 68 1.40 14.29 0.83
CA GLN A 68 0.06 14.68 0.38
C GLN A 68 -0.01 16.18 0.12
N LYS A 69 -0.89 16.56 -0.80
CA LYS A 69 -1.17 17.96 -1.11
C LYS A 69 -2.29 18.46 -0.19
N PRO A 70 -2.19 19.69 0.36
CA PRO A 70 -3.31 20.34 0.99
C PRO A 70 -4.48 20.49 0.02
N LEU A 71 -5.70 20.45 0.55
CA LEU A 71 -6.91 20.64 -0.23
C LEU A 71 -7.11 22.11 -0.58
N SER A 72 -7.46 22.36 -1.84
CA SER A 72 -7.98 23.65 -2.27
C SER A 72 -9.34 23.95 -1.63
N LYS A 73 -9.73 25.22 -1.58
CA LYS A 73 -11.05 25.63 -1.08
C LYS A 73 -12.21 24.95 -1.84
N ALA A 74 -12.04 24.71 -3.13
CA ALA A 74 -13.06 24.03 -3.94
C ALA A 74 -13.22 22.56 -3.52
N GLU A 75 -12.13 21.86 -3.26
CA GLU A 75 -12.16 20.47 -2.79
C GLU A 75 -12.72 20.36 -1.36
N GLN A 76 -12.41 21.33 -0.49
CA GLN A 76 -13.00 21.44 0.85
C GLN A 76 -14.53 21.51 0.79
N LEU A 77 -15.06 22.39 -0.07
CA LEU A 77 -16.50 22.53 -0.30
C LEU A 77 -17.12 21.24 -0.87
N GLN A 78 -16.39 20.52 -1.73
CA GLN A 78 -16.87 19.24 -2.26
C GLN A 78 -16.96 18.17 -1.16
N ILE A 79 -15.95 18.04 -0.29
CA ILE A 79 -16.00 17.11 0.84
C ILE A 79 -17.14 17.46 1.79
N GLN A 80 -17.31 18.73 2.12
CA GLN A 80 -18.43 19.20 2.94
C GLN A 80 -19.78 18.85 2.31
N LYS A 81 -19.95 19.11 1.01
CA LYS A 81 -21.18 18.77 0.29
C LYS A 81 -21.47 17.27 0.28
N LEU A 82 -20.44 16.44 0.05
CA LEU A 82 -20.58 14.97 0.12
C LEU A 82 -21.02 14.54 1.53
N ALA A 83 -20.45 15.14 2.57
CA ALA A 83 -20.78 14.86 3.96
C ALA A 83 -22.25 15.22 4.28
N GLU A 84 -22.68 16.42 3.92
CA GLU A 84 -24.06 16.90 4.12
C GLU A 84 -25.09 16.07 3.36
N SER A 85 -24.69 15.51 2.21
CA SER A 85 -25.53 14.64 1.38
C SER A 85 -25.44 13.16 1.78
N ASN A 86 -24.70 12.83 2.85
CA ASN A 86 -24.42 11.45 3.30
C ASN A 86 -23.92 10.54 2.15
N GLU A 87 -23.16 11.11 1.23
CA GLU A 87 -22.55 10.40 0.10
C GLU A 87 -21.22 9.73 0.51
N LEU A 88 -20.68 8.95 -0.41
CA LEU A 88 -19.43 8.22 -0.20
C LEU A 88 -18.24 9.02 -0.73
N TYR A 89 -17.22 9.17 0.11
CA TYR A 89 -15.88 9.51 -0.32
C TYR A 89 -15.18 8.24 -0.82
N LYS A 90 -14.75 8.25 -2.08
CA LYS A 90 -14.12 7.09 -2.73
C LYS A 90 -12.64 7.35 -2.95
N THR A 91 -11.83 6.33 -2.68
CA THR A 91 -10.39 6.35 -2.93
C THR A 91 -10.02 5.25 -3.90
N ARG A 92 -9.07 5.55 -4.78
CA ARG A 92 -8.39 4.58 -5.64
C ARG A 92 -6.94 4.54 -5.21
N ILE A 93 -6.48 3.35 -4.89
CA ILE A 93 -5.21 3.12 -4.22
C ILE A 93 -4.41 2.18 -5.12
N THR A 94 -3.35 2.67 -5.74
CA THR A 94 -2.48 1.87 -6.61
C THR A 94 -1.17 1.60 -5.88
N VAL A 95 -0.94 0.32 -5.56
CA VAL A 95 0.30 -0.17 -4.96
C VAL A 95 1.25 -0.54 -6.08
N VAL A 96 2.46 0.02 -6.05
CA VAL A 96 3.57 -0.28 -6.94
C VAL A 96 4.63 -1.00 -6.12
N ALA A 97 4.85 -2.27 -6.43
CA ALA A 97 5.88 -3.08 -5.79
C ALA A 97 7.26 -2.79 -6.40
N ASN A 98 8.32 -3.24 -5.72
CA ASN A 98 9.71 -3.03 -6.14
C ASN A 98 10.05 -3.66 -7.51
N ASP A 99 9.33 -4.71 -7.90
CA ASP A 99 9.47 -5.35 -9.21
C ASP A 99 8.71 -4.60 -10.33
N GLY A 100 8.06 -3.48 -9.99
CA GLY A 100 7.22 -2.69 -10.89
C GLY A 100 5.79 -3.21 -11.03
N THR A 101 5.42 -4.31 -10.37
CA THR A 101 4.05 -4.82 -10.39
C THR A 101 3.10 -3.82 -9.75
N GLU A 102 2.05 -3.45 -10.47
CA GLU A 102 1.01 -2.56 -9.96
C GLU A 102 -0.28 -3.32 -9.61
N ARG A 103 -0.91 -2.95 -8.48
CA ARG A 103 -2.24 -3.43 -8.08
C ARG A 103 -3.09 -2.29 -7.58
N THR A 104 -4.32 -2.20 -8.09
CA THR A 104 -5.24 -1.13 -7.73
C THR A 104 -6.40 -1.65 -6.89
N PHE A 105 -6.70 -0.92 -5.82
CA PHE A 105 -7.82 -1.16 -4.91
C PHE A 105 -8.73 0.06 -4.88
N ILE A 106 -10.02 -0.18 -4.66
CA ILE A 106 -11.02 0.88 -4.45
C ILE A 106 -11.59 0.72 -3.05
N SER A 107 -11.66 1.82 -2.31
CA SER A 107 -12.27 1.86 -0.99
C SER A 107 -13.23 3.04 -0.92
N ALA A 108 -14.34 2.87 -0.20
CA ALA A 108 -15.36 3.88 -0.05
C ALA A 108 -15.75 3.96 1.42
N VAL A 109 -15.86 5.19 1.93
CA VAL A 109 -16.28 5.51 3.30
C VAL A 109 -17.33 6.60 3.23
N LYS A 110 -18.19 6.70 4.24
CA LYS A 110 -19.11 7.84 4.31
C LYS A 110 -18.31 9.15 4.44
N ALA A 111 -18.63 10.13 3.60
CA ALA A 111 -17.92 11.41 3.60
C ALA A 111 -18.11 12.18 4.92
N CYS A 112 -19.28 12.07 5.56
CA CYS A 112 -19.55 12.64 6.88
C CYS A 112 -18.60 12.11 7.96
N MET A 113 -18.32 10.80 7.97
CA MET A 113 -17.36 10.24 8.93
C MET A 113 -15.96 10.84 8.76
N LEU A 114 -15.52 11.04 7.52
CA LEU A 114 -14.22 11.62 7.19
C LEU A 114 -14.16 13.12 7.53
N ALA A 115 -15.23 13.86 7.24
CA ALA A 115 -15.29 15.29 7.54
C ALA A 115 -15.31 15.55 9.05
N GLU A 116 -16.11 14.77 9.79
CA GLU A 116 -16.23 14.88 11.26
C GLU A 116 -14.99 14.36 12.00
N SER A 117 -14.14 13.54 11.35
CA SER A 117 -12.81 13.18 11.88
C SER A 117 -11.72 14.19 11.51
N GLU A 118 -12.07 15.36 11.00
CA GLU A 118 -11.13 16.40 10.56
C GLU A 118 -10.07 15.84 9.59
N LEU A 119 -10.49 14.99 8.65
CA LEU A 119 -9.63 14.34 7.66
C LEU A 119 -8.55 13.39 8.26
N ASP A 120 -8.73 12.91 9.50
CA ASP A 120 -7.95 11.78 10.05
C ASP A 120 -8.42 10.48 9.40
N ASP A 121 -7.56 9.91 8.55
CA ASP A 121 -7.80 8.66 7.86
C ASP A 121 -6.64 7.69 7.99
N ARG A 122 -6.95 6.41 7.76
CA ARG A 122 -6.01 5.31 7.94
C ARG A 122 -6.07 4.39 6.73
N PHE A 123 -4.91 4.01 6.20
CA PHE A 123 -4.84 2.92 5.23
C PHE A 123 -4.42 1.63 5.92
N SER A 124 -5.29 0.63 5.86
CA SER A 124 -5.00 -0.74 6.29
C SER A 124 -4.49 -1.54 5.10
N VAL A 125 -3.23 -1.99 5.19
CA VAL A 125 -2.54 -2.79 4.18
C VAL A 125 -2.55 -4.25 4.64
N SER A 126 -3.18 -5.11 3.83
CA SER A 126 -3.25 -6.55 4.06
C SER A 126 -2.18 -7.27 3.26
N LEU A 127 -1.42 -8.14 3.92
CA LEU A 127 -0.33 -8.92 3.34
C LEU A 127 -0.66 -10.42 3.32
N ASP A 128 -0.19 -11.12 2.28
CA ASP A 128 -0.15 -12.59 2.26
C ASP A 128 1.05 -13.14 3.05
N TYR A 129 1.16 -14.47 3.13
CA TYR A 129 2.24 -15.15 3.85
C TYR A 129 3.65 -14.87 3.27
N SER A 130 3.73 -14.41 2.02
CA SER A 130 4.98 -14.02 1.35
C SER A 130 5.28 -12.52 1.49
N GLY A 131 4.47 -11.77 2.23
CA GLY A 131 4.63 -10.33 2.43
C GLY A 131 4.13 -9.47 1.28
N ARG A 132 3.43 -10.04 0.30
CA ARG A 132 2.88 -9.26 -0.84
C ARG A 132 1.58 -8.59 -0.45
N VAL A 133 1.35 -7.38 -0.96
CA VAL A 133 0.10 -6.65 -0.74
C VAL A 133 -1.04 -7.31 -1.52
N VAL A 134 -2.03 -7.79 -0.78
CA VAL A 134 -3.26 -8.40 -1.32
C VAL A 134 -4.50 -7.54 -1.13
N GLY A 135 -4.40 -6.48 -0.33
CA GLY A 135 -5.50 -5.54 -0.14
C GLY A 135 -5.03 -4.24 0.50
N VAL A 136 -5.67 -3.14 0.12
CA VAL A 136 -5.57 -1.87 0.83
C VAL A 136 -6.96 -1.28 1.01
N THR A 137 -7.30 -0.89 2.23
CA THR A 137 -8.61 -0.31 2.58
C THR A 137 -8.41 1.02 3.29
N ASN A 138 -9.20 2.03 2.94
CA ASN A 138 -9.29 3.28 3.67
C ASN A 138 -10.27 3.10 4.84
N VAL A 139 -9.85 3.49 6.02
CA VAL A 139 -10.58 3.35 7.28
C VAL A 139 -10.57 4.69 7.98
N ILE A 140 -11.73 5.13 8.46
CA ILE A 140 -11.85 6.36 9.23
C ILE A 140 -11.99 6.00 10.70
N ALA A 141 -11.15 6.59 11.56
CA ALA A 141 -11.22 6.41 13.00
C ALA A 141 -12.27 7.33 13.64
N SER A 142 -13.48 7.38 13.06
CA SER A 142 -14.55 8.23 13.55
C SER A 142 -15.56 7.43 14.38
N LYS A 143 -15.95 7.98 15.53
CA LYS A 143 -17.10 7.50 16.32
C LYS A 143 -18.42 8.15 15.88
N SER A 144 -18.37 8.99 14.84
CA SER A 144 -19.51 9.71 14.31
C SER A 144 -20.62 8.76 13.83
N ALA A 145 -21.86 9.11 14.17
CA ALA A 145 -23.07 8.51 13.60
C ALA A 145 -23.56 9.26 12.34
N CYS A 146 -22.79 10.23 11.83
CA CYS A 146 -23.15 11.13 10.74
C CYS A 146 -24.46 11.90 11.02
N GLU A 147 -24.56 12.49 12.21
CA GLU A 147 -25.79 13.14 12.69
C GLU A 147 -25.96 14.59 12.19
N GLY A 148 -25.17 15.01 11.20
CA GLY A 148 -25.40 16.25 10.45
C GLY A 148 -24.63 17.47 10.94
N ALA A 149 -23.55 17.29 11.70
CA ALA A 149 -22.63 18.38 11.99
C ALA A 149 -21.81 18.69 10.72
N SER A 150 -22.09 19.83 10.07
CA SER A 150 -21.25 20.31 8.97
C SER A 150 -19.87 20.68 9.52
N ALA A 151 -18.84 19.98 9.06
CA ALA A 151 -17.47 20.24 9.49
C ALA A 151 -17.03 21.62 8.95
N PRO A 152 -16.43 22.49 9.81
CA PRO A 152 -15.91 23.77 9.37
C PRO A 152 -14.82 23.61 8.30
N LEU A 153 -14.82 24.46 7.27
CA LEU A 153 -13.87 24.34 6.15
C LEU A 153 -12.40 24.49 6.58
N ASP A 154 -12.13 25.27 7.64
CA ASP A 154 -10.79 25.43 8.21
C ASP A 154 -10.22 24.12 8.78
N LYS A 155 -11.09 23.19 9.17
CA LYS A 155 -10.73 21.83 9.60
C LYS A 155 -10.53 20.84 8.46
N LEU A 156 -10.91 21.20 7.24
CA LEU A 156 -10.82 20.34 6.06
C LEU A 156 -9.62 20.67 5.17
N LYS A 157 -8.55 21.25 5.70
CA LYS A 157 -7.45 21.75 4.87
C LYS A 157 -6.43 20.67 4.49
N GLU A 158 -6.04 19.81 5.42
CA GLU A 158 -4.93 18.88 5.29
C GLU A 158 -5.32 17.53 5.87
N PHE A 159 -4.95 16.44 5.19
CA PHE A 159 -5.21 15.10 5.68
C PHE A 159 -4.17 14.68 6.73
N THR A 160 -4.63 14.02 7.79
CA THR A 160 -3.76 13.34 8.74
C THR A 160 -3.83 11.84 8.48
N THR A 161 -2.96 11.34 7.61
CA THR A 161 -3.00 9.92 7.21
C THR A 161 -2.04 9.07 7.99
N ASN A 162 -2.54 7.95 8.51
CA ASN A 162 -1.74 6.89 9.10
C ASN A 162 -1.82 5.59 8.28
N VAL A 163 -0.81 4.74 8.38
CA VAL A 163 -0.76 3.48 7.62
C VAL A 163 -0.43 2.32 8.55
N TYR A 164 -1.20 1.25 8.44
CA TYR A 164 -1.03 0.05 9.25
C TYR A 164 -0.94 -1.17 8.33
N SER A 165 0.11 -1.96 8.49
CA SER A 165 0.29 -3.23 7.79
C SER A 165 0.03 -4.41 8.73
N GLY A 166 -0.69 -5.41 8.22
CA GLY A 166 -0.99 -6.65 8.93
C GLY A 166 -1.04 -7.86 8.01
N TYR A 167 -0.55 -8.99 8.49
CA TYR A 167 -0.73 -10.28 7.83
C TYR A 167 -2.16 -10.75 8.05
N ARG A 168 -2.85 -11.10 6.96
CA ARG A 168 -4.17 -11.71 7.07
C ARG A 168 -4.01 -13.22 6.92
N LEU A 169 -4.16 -13.96 8.02
CA LEU A 169 -4.26 -15.40 7.97
C LEU A 169 -5.61 -15.74 7.32
N ILE A 170 -5.57 -16.30 6.11
CA ILE A 170 -6.77 -16.87 5.49
C ILE A 170 -7.09 -18.12 6.31
N ARG A 171 -8.08 -18.03 7.19
CA ARG A 171 -8.64 -19.21 7.85
C ARG A 171 -9.35 -19.99 6.75
N ALA A 172 -8.80 -21.13 6.35
CA ALA A 172 -9.54 -22.07 5.52
C ALA A 172 -10.77 -22.51 6.34
N GLU A 173 -11.97 -22.14 5.88
CA GLU A 173 -13.18 -22.81 6.35
C GLU A 173 -13.08 -24.27 5.90
N ASN A 174 -13.17 -25.17 6.87
CA ASN A 174 -13.10 -26.61 6.70
C ASN A 174 -14.45 -27.21 7.11
#